data_AF-A0A7K1WVY3-F1
#
_entry.id   AF-A0A7K1WVY3-F1
#
_cell.length_a   1.000
_cell.length_b   1.000
_cell.length_c   1.000
_cell.angle_alpha   90.00
_cell.angle_beta   90.00
_cell.angle_gamma   90.00
#
_symmetry.space_group_name_H-M   'P 1'
#
loop_
_entity.id
_entity.type
_entity.pdbx_description
1 polymer ?
#
loop_
_entity_poly.entity_id
_entity_poly.type
_entity_poly.pdbx_seq_one_letter_code
_entity_poly.pdbx_strand_id
1 'polypeptide(L)' 'MGNGLIVSGAWQGQVFCIDSKENKKLIIDLGKEKIAAADIEYIKEKKLLIVPTLNKTVIGYHLE' A
#
# COMPACT_ATOMS: atom_id res chain seq x y z
N MET A 1 -15.60 10.19 0.77
CA MET A 1 -14.29 9.68 0.32
C MET A 1 -14.50 8.27 -0.23
N GLY A 2 -14.80 8.18 -1.51
CA GLY A 2 -14.97 6.91 -2.23
C GLY A 2 -14.11 6.98 -3.48
N ASN A 3 -13.59 5.82 -3.90
CA ASN A 3 -12.87 5.57 -5.16
C ASN A 3 -11.35 5.71 -5.08
N GLY A 4 -10.75 5.20 -4.00
CA GLY A 4 -9.31 4.95 -3.93
C GLY A 4 -8.99 3.57 -4.49
N LEU A 5 -8.39 3.47 -5.69
CA LEU A 5 -7.91 2.19 -6.22
C LEU A 5 -6.46 2.00 -5.74
N ILE A 6 -6.21 0.98 -4.92
CA ILE A 6 -4.87 0.64 -4.45
C ILE A 6 -4.24 -0.26 -5.50
N VAL A 7 -3.33 0.31 -6.29
CA VAL A 7 -2.60 -0.45 -7.28
C VAL A 7 -1.30 -0.92 -6.64
N SER A 8 -1.20 -2.22 -6.42
CA SER A 8 0.04 -2.93 -6.15
C SER A 8 0.58 -3.51 -7.44
N GLY A 9 1.77 -3.09 -7.87
CA GLY A 9 2.47 -3.74 -8.96
C GLY A 9 3.48 -2.84 -9.67
N ALA A 10 4.78 -3.10 -9.43
CA ALA A 10 5.86 -2.99 -10.42
C ALA A 10 7.20 -3.45 -9.83
N TRP A 11 7.35 -4.70 -9.36
CA TRP A 11 8.64 -5.37 -9.04
C TRP A 11 9.61 -4.67 -8.05
N GLN A 12 9.30 -3.45 -7.58
CA GLN A 12 10.16 -2.57 -6.78
C GLN A 12 9.46 -2.10 -5.48
N GLY A 13 8.33 -2.69 -5.09
CA GLY A 13 7.75 -2.49 -3.75
C GLY A 13 7.06 -1.14 -3.46
N GLN A 14 6.71 -0.35 -4.47
CA GLN A 14 6.00 0.92 -4.25
C GLN A 14 4.48 0.73 -4.20
N VAL A 15 3.83 1.39 -3.24
CA VAL A 15 2.37 1.40 -3.05
C VAL A 15 1.83 2.80 -3.29
N PHE A 16 0.81 2.90 -4.13
CA PHE A 16 0.18 4.17 -4.48
C PHE A 16 -1.30 4.17 -4.14
N CYS A 17 -1.78 5.32 -3.67
CA CYS A 17 -3.19 5.65 -3.58
C CYS A 17 -3.56 6.50 -4.79
N ILE A 18 -4.60 6.10 -5.53
CA ILE A 18 -5.13 6.83 -6.68
C ILE A 18 -6.52 7.35 -6.32
N ASP A 19 -6.73 8.65 -6.35
CA ASP A 19 -8.04 9.24 -6.03
C ASP A 19 -9.01 9.22 -7.22
N SER A 20 -10.24 9.69 -6.99
CA SER A 20 -11.30 9.75 -8.01
C SER A 20 -11.02 10.71 -9.16
N LYS A 21 -9.97 11.52 -9.07
CA LYS A 21 -9.50 12.46 -10.11
C LYS A 21 -8.21 11.95 -10.77
N GLU A 22 -7.86 10.68 -10.55
CA GLU A 22 -6.65 10.03 -11.05
C GLU A 22 -5.34 10.62 -10.47
N ASN A 23 -5.40 11.38 -9.38
CA ASN A 23 -4.18 11.83 -8.71
C ASN A 23 -3.52 10.65 -8.01
N LYS A 24 -2.27 10.38 -8.36
CA LYS A 24 -1.46 9.30 -7.80
C LYS A 24 -0.57 9.84 -6.66
N LYS A 25 -0.75 9.33 -5.45
CA LYS A 25 0.08 9.63 -4.28
C LYS A 25 0.87 8.39 -3.87
N LEU A 26 2.20 8.49 -3.81
CA LEU A 26 3.05 7.47 -3.20
C LEU A 26 2.78 7.46 -1.69
N ILE A 27 2.43 6.30 -1.15
CA ILE A 27 2.15 6.15 0.29
C ILE A 27 3.21 5.30 1.00
N ILE A 28 3.78 4.30 0.32
CA ILE A 28 4.84 3.44 0.86
C ILE A 28 5.85 3.10 -0.26
N ASP A 29 7.14 3.10 0.05
CA ASP A 29 8.22 2.66 -0.84
C ASP A 29 9.05 1.56 -0.17
N LEU A 30 8.60 0.31 -0.31
CA LEU A 30 9.26 -0.87 0.25
C LEU A 30 10.55 -1.25 -0.50
N GLY A 31 10.71 -0.76 -1.74
CA GLY A 31 11.91 -1.00 -2.55
C GLY A 31 13.15 -0.34 -1.96
N LYS A 32 13.02 0.93 -1.54
CA LYS A 32 14.12 1.63 -0.83
C LYS A 32 14.54 0.90 0.44
N GLU A 33 13.59 0.29 1.14
CA GLU A 33 13.83 -0.46 2.37
C GLU A 33 14.25 -1.91 2.11
N LYS A 34 14.31 -2.35 0.84
CA LYS A 34 14.59 -3.72 0.42
C LYS A 34 13.65 -4.75 1.08
N ILE A 35 12.41 -4.34 1.34
CA ILE A 35 11.38 -5.18 1.96
C ILE A 35 10.59 -5.86 0.85
N ALA A 36 10.68 -7.19 0.79
CA ALA A 36 9.83 -7.99 -0.08
C ALA A 36 8.44 -8.16 0.56
N ALA A 37 7.42 -7.63 -0.12
CA ALA A 37 6.02 -7.83 0.22
C ALA A 37 5.40 -8.93 -0.66
N ALA A 38 4.50 -9.71 -0.08
CA ALA A 38 3.82 -10.79 -0.80
C ALA A 38 2.44 -10.33 -1.30
N ASP A 39 1.57 -9.94 -0.36
CA ASP A 39 0.20 -9.48 -0.61
C ASP A 39 0.00 -8.09 0.02
N ILE A 40 -1.05 -7.38 -0.40
CA ILE A 40 -1.46 -6.09 0.16
C ILE A 40 -2.97 -6.10 0.36
N GLU A 41 -3.42 -5.79 1.57
CA GLU A 41 -4.84 -5.72 1.93
C GLU A 41 -5.21 -4.35 2.49
N TYR A 42 -6.42 -3.89 2.19
CA TYR A 42 -6.95 -2.64 2.73
C TYR A 42 -8.25 -2.89 3.50
N ILE A 43 -8.22 -2.56 4.79
CA ILE A 43 -9.35 -2.66 5.72
C ILE A 43 -10.04 -1.30 5.77
N LYS A 44 -11.10 -1.16 4.97
CA LYS A 44 -11.82 0.10 4.76
C LYS A 44 -12.40 0.69 6.05
N GLU A 45 -12.94 -0.16 6.92
CA GLU A 45 -13.58 0.24 8.19
C GLU A 45 -12.58 0.90 9.14
N LYS A 46 -11.29 0.55 9.00
CA LYS A 46 -10.19 1.05 9.81
C LYS A 46 -9.28 2.03 9.07
N LYS A 47 -9.58 2.33 7.79
CA LYS A 47 -8.69 3.05 6.87
C LYS A 47 -7.24 2.54 6.93
N LEU A 48 -7.05 1.22 7.03
CA LEU A 48 -5.76 0.60 7.32
C LEU A 48 -5.29 -0.24 6.14
N LEU A 49 -4.09 0.04 5.65
CA LEU A 49 -3.36 -0.84 4.74
C LEU A 49 -2.50 -1.81 5.54
N ILE A 50 -2.55 -3.08 5.17
CA ILE A 50 -1.74 -4.14 5.74
C ILE A 50 -0.88 -4.75 4.65
N VAL A 51 0.43 -4.82 4.90
CA VAL A 51 1.41 -5.40 3.99
C VAL A 51 2.20 -6.49 4.73
N PRO A 52 1.83 -7.78 4.60
CA PRO A 52 2.67 -8.88 5.03
C PRO A 52 3.99 -8.90 4.23
N THR A 53 5.09 -9.12 4.95
CA THR A 53 6.44 -9.18 4.37
C THR A 53 7.00 -10.59 4.45
N LEU A 54 7.98 -10.90 3.58
CA LEU A 54 8.64 -12.21 3.59
C LEU A 54 9.55 -12.44 4.82
N ASN A 55 9.81 -11.41 5.63
CA ASN A 55 10.64 -11.52 6.84
C ASN A 55 9.81 -11.82 8.12
N LYS A 56 8.57 -12.31 7.96
CA LYS A 56 7.64 -12.62 9.06
C LYS A 56 7.22 -11.39 9.87
N THR A 57 7.17 -10.22 9.24
CA THR A 57 6.61 -9.00 9.83
C THR A 57 5.40 -8.53 9.03
N VAL A 58 4.64 -7.60 9.63
CA VAL A 58 3.48 -6.97 9.01
C VAL A 58 3.63 -5.47 9.13
N ILE A 59 3.55 -4.76 8.01
CA ILE A 59 3.56 -3.29 7.97
C ILE A 59 2.11 -2.81 7.94
N GLY A 60 1.77 -1.92 8.87
CA GLY A 60 0.49 -1.24 8.92
C GLY A 60 0.63 0.23 8.53
N TYR A 61 -0.24 0.72 7.65
CA TYR A 61 -0.28 2.13 7.27
C TYR A 61 -1.70 2.67 7.34
N HIS A 62 -1.90 3.69 8.18
CA HIS A 62 -3.20 4.33 8.35
C HIS A 62 -3.36 5.45 7.32
N LEU A 63 -4.41 5.39 6.52
CA LEU A 63 -4.80 6.42 5.57
C LEU A 63 -5.67 7.45 6.30
N GLU A 64 -5.25 8.72 6.30
CA GLU A 64 -6.04 9.85 6.84
C GLU A 64 -7.27 10.16 5.97
#